data_AF-A0A7C7W441-F1
#
_entry.id   AF-A0A7C7W441-F1
#
_cell.length_a   1.000
_cell.length_b   1.000
_cell.length_c   1.000
_cell.angle_alpha   90.00
_cell.angle_beta   90.00
_cell.angle_gamma   90.00
#
_symmetry.space_group_name_H-M   'P 1'
#
loop_
_entity.id
_entity.type
_entity.pdbx_description
1 polymer ?
#
loop_
_entity_poly.entity_id
_entity_poly.type
_entity_poly.pdbx_seq_one_letter_code
_entity_poly.pdbx_strand_id
1 'polypeptide(L)'
;MFFQRTLKKEISCVGIGLHSGAKVKLVLKPAAPGHGIKLQRFDNGEIVTTIPALSEYVVDTSLATTLGRDGHVIGTVEHLLSAFSGLGVDNVLVEVHGPEVPIMDGSANPFVYLIKTAGVKRQVEAKSYIRMVGTVTVTDGDKWARLGPQPP
;
A
#
# COMPACT_ATOMS: atom_id res chain seq x y z
N MET A 1 -15.37 19.59 -3.73
CA MET A 1 -14.08 19.38 -3.02
C MET A 1 -13.91 17.89 -2.77
N PHE A 2 -12.80 17.30 -3.21
CA PHE A 2 -12.47 15.92 -2.86
C PHE A 2 -11.81 15.90 -1.48
N PHE A 3 -12.24 14.96 -0.66
CA PHE A 3 -11.81 14.85 0.73
C PHE A 3 -11.00 13.57 0.92
N GLN A 4 -10.03 13.61 1.83
CA GLN A 4 -9.28 12.42 2.21
C GLN A 4 -10.21 11.34 2.78
N ARG A 5 -9.77 10.09 2.68
CA ARG A 5 -10.52 8.92 3.14
C ARG A 5 -9.62 7.98 3.94
N THR A 6 -10.23 7.34 4.93
CA THR A 6 -9.63 6.27 5.74
C THR A 6 -10.65 5.14 5.91
N LEU A 7 -10.24 4.01 6.48
CA LEU A 7 -11.17 2.95 6.89
C LEU A 7 -12.14 3.44 8.00
N LYS A 8 -13.35 2.89 8.03
CA LYS A 8 -14.35 3.14 9.09
C LYS A 8 -13.99 2.42 10.39
N LYS A 9 -13.55 1.18 10.28
CA LYS A 9 -13.15 0.29 11.38
C LYS A 9 -11.92 -0.51 10.98
N GLU A 10 -11.28 -1.12 11.97
CA GLU A 10 -10.20 -2.08 11.76
C GLU A 10 -10.72 -3.36 11.10
N ILE A 11 -9.89 -3.99 10.27
CA ILE A 11 -10.10 -5.33 9.75
C ILE A 11 -8.76 -6.06 9.63
N SER A 12 -8.78 -7.39 9.73
CA SER A 12 -7.58 -8.21 9.57
C SER A 12 -7.84 -9.44 8.70
N CYS A 13 -6.77 -9.97 8.14
CA CYS A 13 -6.74 -11.27 7.50
C CYS A 13 -5.46 -12.02 7.84
N VAL A 14 -5.46 -13.32 7.54
CA VAL A 14 -4.28 -14.17 7.62
C VAL A 14 -4.11 -14.83 6.26
N GLY A 15 -2.87 -14.89 5.77
CA GLY A 15 -2.54 -15.54 4.52
C GLY A 15 -1.10 -16.03 4.51
N ILE A 16 -0.66 -16.48 3.34
CA ILE A 16 0.70 -16.93 3.09
C ILE A 16 1.41 -15.88 2.23
N GLY A 17 2.66 -15.57 2.54
CA GLY A 17 3.51 -14.74 1.70
C GLY A 17 3.92 -15.48 0.41
N LEU A 18 3.94 -14.77 -0.73
CA LEU A 18 4.21 -15.39 -2.04
C LEU A 18 5.63 -15.97 -2.12
N HIS A 19 6.63 -15.21 -1.67
CA HIS A 19 8.03 -15.54 -1.87
C HIS A 19 8.64 -16.22 -0.64
N SER A 20 8.23 -15.81 0.55
CA SER A 20 8.73 -16.35 1.82
C SER A 20 8.05 -17.66 2.23
N GLY A 21 6.83 -17.91 1.76
CA GLY A 21 5.97 -18.98 2.27
C GLY A 21 5.55 -18.80 3.74
N ALA A 22 5.85 -17.64 4.35
CA ALA A 22 5.55 -17.37 5.75
C ALA A 22 4.04 -17.17 5.95
N LYS A 23 3.52 -17.62 7.09
CA LYS A 23 2.16 -17.27 7.52
C LYS A 23 2.16 -15.85 8.07
N VAL A 24 1.41 -14.96 7.42
CA VAL A 24 1.37 -13.54 7.73
C VAL A 24 -0.02 -13.16 8.25
N LYS A 25 -0.07 -12.41 9.34
CA LYS A 25 -1.25 -11.67 9.76
C LYS A 25 -1.14 -10.23 9.27
N LEU A 26 -2.16 -9.76 8.56
CA LEU A 26 -2.27 -8.38 8.08
C LEU A 26 -3.41 -7.68 8.82
N VAL A 27 -3.17 -6.49 9.37
CA VAL A 27 -4.20 -5.67 10.03
C VAL A 27 -4.26 -4.29 9.37
N LEU A 28 -5.45 -3.86 8.98
CA LEU A 28 -5.69 -2.55 8.38
C LEU A 28 -6.44 -1.67 9.36
N LYS A 29 -5.83 -0.57 9.79
CA LYS A 29 -6.38 0.33 10.81
C LYS A 29 -6.70 1.71 10.21
N PRO A 30 -7.82 2.35 10.63
CA PRO A 30 -8.05 3.74 10.30
C PRO A 30 -6.90 4.63 10.76
N ALA A 31 -6.58 5.67 10.00
CA ALA A 31 -5.54 6.63 10.35
C ALA A 31 -6.04 8.08 10.24
N ALA A 32 -5.37 9.00 10.94
CA ALA A 32 -5.71 10.43 10.95
C ALA A 32 -5.48 11.08 9.56
N PRO A 33 -6.07 12.26 9.29
CA PRO A 33 -5.80 12.97 8.05
C PRO A 33 -4.31 13.32 7.91
N GLY A 34 -3.78 13.29 6.68
CA GLY A 34 -2.37 13.53 6.40
C GLY A 34 -1.42 12.41 6.85
N HIS A 35 -1.94 11.31 7.39
CA HIS A 35 -1.12 10.16 7.78
C HIS A 35 -0.50 9.45 6.57
N GLY A 36 -1.20 9.43 5.44
CA GLY A 36 -0.85 8.62 4.27
C GLY A 36 -1.02 7.12 4.54
N ILE A 37 -0.45 6.31 3.65
CA ILE A 37 -0.36 4.85 3.81
C ILE A 37 0.99 4.53 4.44
N LYS A 38 0.99 3.88 5.61
CA LYS A 38 2.21 3.43 6.29
C LYS A 38 2.11 1.97 6.66
N LEU A 39 3.19 1.22 6.41
CA LEU A 39 3.31 -0.18 6.75
C LEU A 39 4.18 -0.34 7.99
N GLN A 40 3.65 -0.96 9.02
CA GLN A 40 4.32 -1.23 10.28
C GLN A 40 4.69 -2.71 10.32
N ARG A 41 5.99 -2.99 10.32
CA ARG A 41 6.51 -4.36 10.38
C ARG A 41 6.51 -4.85 11.82
N PHE A 42 5.97 -6.04 12.02
CA PHE A 42 6.03 -6.78 13.26
C PHE A 42 6.86 -8.04 13.09
N ASP A 43 7.86 -8.19 13.96
CA ASP A 43 8.62 -9.43 14.11
C ASP A 43 8.47 -9.88 15.58
N ASN A 44 8.14 -11.16 15.82
CA ASN A 44 7.96 -11.74 17.16
C ASN A 44 7.00 -10.96 18.09
N GLY A 45 6.02 -10.25 17.52
CA GLY A 45 5.02 -9.49 18.28
C GLY A 45 5.43 -8.05 18.59
N GLU A 46 6.62 -7.62 18.21
CA GLU A 46 7.12 -6.27 18.41
C GLU A 46 7.19 -5.47 17.11
N ILE A 47 6.96 -4.17 17.20
CA ILE A 47 7.12 -3.25 16.06
C ILE A 47 8.60 -3.01 15.85
N VAL A 48 9.14 -3.43 14.71
CA VAL A 48 10.55 -3.22 14.37
C VAL A 48 10.78 -1.97 13.52
N THR A 49 9.82 -1.61 12.66
CA THR A 49 9.88 -0.35 11.90
C THR A 49 8.49 0.08 11.39
N THR A 50 8.39 1.34 10.95
CA THR A 50 7.24 1.87 10.21
C THR A 50 7.72 2.56 8.93
N ILE A 51 7.31 2.01 7.79
CA ILE A 51 7.75 2.39 6.44
C ILE A 51 6.60 3.11 5.72
N PRO A 52 6.77 4.39 5.36
CA PRO A 52 5.82 5.08 4.47
C PRO A 52 5.76 4.40 3.10
N ALA A 53 4.56 4.23 2.53
CA ALA A 53 4.38 3.72 1.18
C ALA A 53 4.68 4.82 0.12
N LEU A 54 5.93 5.29 0.11
CA LEU A 54 6.45 6.30 -0.82
C LEU A 54 7.57 5.69 -1.66
N SER A 55 7.74 6.20 -2.88
CA SER A 55 8.74 5.69 -3.83
C SER A 55 10.17 5.76 -3.30
N GLU A 56 10.48 6.71 -2.42
CA GLU A 56 11.79 6.85 -1.77
C GLU A 56 12.16 5.67 -0.85
N TYR A 57 11.18 4.88 -0.41
CA TYR A 57 11.38 3.70 0.43
C TYR A 57 11.39 2.40 -0.38
N VAL A 58 11.27 2.44 -1.71
CA VAL A 58 11.40 1.23 -2.54
C VAL A 58 12.87 0.83 -2.59
N VAL A 59 13.20 -0.35 -2.06
CA VAL A 59 14.58 -0.85 -1.97
C VAL A 59 14.85 -2.03 -2.90
N ASP A 60 13.82 -2.71 -3.38
CA ASP A 60 13.94 -3.79 -4.36
C ASP A 60 12.67 -3.88 -5.21
N THR A 61 12.86 -4.23 -6.47
CA THR A 61 11.82 -4.43 -7.50
C THR A 61 11.96 -5.78 -8.21
N SER A 62 12.82 -6.66 -7.70
CA SER A 62 13.00 -8.02 -8.20
C SER A 62 11.80 -8.88 -7.79
N LEU A 63 11.03 -9.34 -8.77
CA LEU A 63 9.81 -10.17 -8.62
C LEU A 63 8.58 -9.46 -8.00
N ALA A 64 8.79 -8.51 -7.07
CA ALA A 64 7.74 -7.74 -6.42
C ALA A 64 8.24 -6.36 -5.99
N THR A 65 7.34 -5.47 -5.57
CA THR A 65 7.74 -4.19 -4.94
C THR A 65 8.02 -4.39 -3.46
N THR A 66 9.24 -4.06 -3.02
CA THR A 66 9.66 -4.16 -1.62
C THR A 66 9.98 -2.80 -1.05
N LEU A 67 9.37 -2.47 0.09
CA LEU A 67 9.64 -1.25 0.85
C LEU A 67 10.64 -1.55 1.97
N GLY A 68 11.60 -0.64 2.20
CA GLY A 68 12.64 -0.82 3.20
C GLY A 68 12.93 0.44 4.00
N ARG A 69 13.22 0.27 5.29
CA ARG A 69 13.65 1.33 6.20
C ARG A 69 14.39 0.72 7.40
N ASP A 70 15.44 1.38 7.88
CA ASP A 70 16.16 1.00 9.09
C ASP A 70 16.60 -0.48 9.09
N GLY A 71 17.07 -0.98 7.94
CA GLY A 71 17.54 -2.37 7.77
C GLY A 71 16.42 -3.43 7.69
N HIS A 72 15.16 -3.03 7.77
CA HIS A 72 14.00 -3.92 7.69
C HIS A 72 13.20 -3.68 6.40
N VAL A 73 12.54 -4.73 5.91
CA VAL A 73 11.78 -4.70 4.66
C VAL A 73 10.37 -5.29 4.78
N ILE A 74 9.46 -4.84 3.93
CA ILE A 74 8.16 -5.47 3.68
C ILE A 74 8.01 -5.66 2.17
N GLY A 75 7.95 -6.90 1.73
CA GLY A 75 7.76 -7.27 0.33
C GLY A 75 6.31 -7.30 -0.14
N THR A 76 6.13 -7.41 -1.45
CA THR A 76 4.86 -7.76 -2.13
C THR A 76 3.72 -6.77 -1.84
N VAL A 77 4.02 -5.48 -1.78
CA VAL A 77 3.06 -4.45 -1.34
C VAL A 77 2.06 -4.03 -2.43
N GLU A 78 2.37 -4.28 -3.70
CA GLU A 78 1.72 -3.68 -4.87
C GLU A 78 0.23 -4.00 -5.00
N HIS A 79 -0.22 -5.22 -4.70
CA HIS A 79 -1.64 -5.59 -4.80
C HIS A 79 -2.48 -4.92 -3.72
N LEU A 80 -1.95 -4.80 -2.50
CA LEU A 80 -2.60 -4.09 -1.41
C LEU A 80 -2.68 -2.59 -1.71
N LEU A 81 -1.59 -1.99 -2.18
CA LEU A 81 -1.55 -0.58 -2.57
C LEU A 81 -2.48 -0.29 -3.77
N SER A 82 -2.58 -1.21 -4.72
CA SER A 82 -3.54 -1.15 -5.83
C SER A 82 -4.99 -1.12 -5.32
N ALA A 83 -5.33 -1.95 -4.34
CA ALA A 83 -6.66 -1.94 -3.72
C ALA A 83 -6.98 -0.62 -3.01
N PHE A 84 -6.02 -0.03 -2.28
CA PHE A 84 -6.19 1.28 -1.65
C PHE A 84 -6.39 2.38 -2.70
N SER A 85 -5.56 2.40 -3.74
CA SER A 85 -5.66 3.35 -4.85
C SER A 85 -7.03 3.25 -5.55
N GLY A 86 -7.46 2.04 -5.92
CA GLY A 86 -8.73 1.78 -6.60
C GLY A 86 -9.97 2.13 -5.76
N LEU A 87 -9.88 2.08 -4.43
CA LEU A 87 -10.97 2.49 -3.52
C LEU A 87 -10.82 3.93 -2.99
N GLY A 88 -9.74 4.61 -3.37
CA GLY A 88 -9.43 5.97 -2.97
C GLY A 88 -9.21 6.12 -1.47
N VAL A 89 -8.54 5.17 -0.82
CA VAL A 89 -8.10 5.26 0.58
C VAL A 89 -6.80 6.05 0.64
N ASP A 90 -6.79 7.13 1.40
CA ASP A 90 -5.63 8.04 1.53
C ASP A 90 -4.82 7.76 2.80
N ASN A 91 -5.51 7.45 3.90
CA ASN A 91 -4.91 7.28 5.22
C ASN A 91 -5.23 5.89 5.77
N VAL A 92 -4.20 5.09 6.02
CA VAL A 92 -4.32 3.77 6.65
C VAL A 92 -2.99 3.38 7.30
N LEU A 93 -3.06 2.77 8.48
CA LEU A 93 -1.94 2.06 9.08
C LEU A 93 -2.10 0.57 8.77
N VAL A 94 -1.07 -0.03 8.18
CA VAL A 94 -1.05 -1.44 7.78
C VAL A 94 -0.06 -2.17 8.67
N GLU A 95 -0.53 -3.03 9.57
CA GLU A 95 0.36 -3.89 10.37
C GLU A 95 0.62 -5.19 9.62
N VAL A 96 1.89 -5.52 9.44
CA VAL A 96 2.35 -6.73 8.75
C VAL A 96 3.15 -7.56 9.73
N HIS A 97 2.56 -8.67 10.19
CA HIS A 97 3.24 -9.63 11.05
C HIS A 97 3.98 -10.66 10.19
N GLY A 98 5.15 -10.28 9.70
CA GLY A 98 5.97 -11.06 8.79
C GLY A 98 6.74 -10.21 7.78
N PRO A 99 7.52 -10.86 6.89
CA PRO A 99 8.44 -10.17 5.99
C PRO A 99 7.76 -9.58 4.73
N GLU A 100 6.51 -9.93 4.44
CA GLU A 100 5.79 -9.48 3.24
C GLU A 100 4.27 -9.45 3.46
N VAL A 101 3.55 -8.77 2.57
CA VAL A 101 2.07 -8.81 2.53
C VAL A 101 1.61 -10.19 2.01
N PRO A 102 0.52 -10.78 2.57
CA PRO A 102 0.04 -12.09 2.11
C PRO A 102 -0.45 -12.03 0.66
N ILE A 103 -0.18 -13.08 -0.12
CA ILE A 103 -0.54 -13.12 -1.55
C ILE A 103 -2.04 -13.25 -1.81
N MET A 104 -2.78 -13.75 -0.83
CA MET A 104 -4.20 -14.04 -0.93
C MET A 104 -4.51 -14.98 -2.13
N ASP A 105 -5.21 -14.48 -3.15
CA ASP A 105 -5.51 -15.22 -4.39
C ASP A 105 -4.63 -14.79 -5.58
N GLY A 106 -3.58 -13.99 -5.33
CA GLY A 106 -2.72 -13.42 -6.35
C GLY A 106 -3.25 -12.13 -6.98
N SER A 107 -4.41 -11.63 -6.55
CA SER A 107 -5.02 -10.39 -7.05
C SER A 107 -5.26 -9.37 -5.94
N ALA A 108 -5.74 -8.18 -6.32
CA ALA A 108 -6.20 -7.16 -5.37
C ALA A 108 -7.62 -7.43 -4.83
N ASN A 109 -8.38 -8.36 -5.42
CA ASN A 109 -9.81 -8.56 -5.12
C ASN A 109 -10.08 -8.92 -3.63
N PRO A 110 -9.29 -9.79 -2.96
CA PRO A 110 -9.46 -10.06 -1.54
C PRO A 110 -9.28 -8.82 -0.68
N PHE A 111 -8.30 -7.96 -1.01
CA PHE A 111 -8.10 -6.70 -0.29
C PHE A 111 -9.24 -5.71 -0.54
N VAL A 112 -9.73 -5.63 -1.78
CA VAL A 112 -10.92 -4.83 -2.11
C VAL A 112 -12.12 -5.27 -1.29
N TYR A 113 -12.35 -6.58 -1.16
CA TYR A 113 -13.40 -7.14 -0.33
C TYR A 113 -13.24 -6.77 1.15
N LEU A 114 -12.03 -6.92 1.72
CA LEU A 114 -11.74 -6.54 3.10
C LEU A 114 -11.98 -5.05 3.34
N ILE A 115 -11.47 -4.18 2.47
CA ILE A 115 -11.61 -2.72 2.59
C ILE A 115 -13.08 -2.31 2.47
N LYS A 116 -13.84 -2.90 1.54
CA LYS A 116 -15.30 -2.64 1.43
C LYS A 116 -16.06 -3.12 2.66
N THR A 117 -15.67 -4.24 3.24
CA THR A 117 -16.26 -4.81 4.47
C THR A 117 -15.95 -3.97 5.71
N ALA A 118 -14.72 -3.45 5.82
CA ALA A 118 -14.36 -2.46 6.82
C ALA A 118 -15.14 -1.15 6.59
N GLY A 119 -15.38 -0.81 5.33
CA GLY A 119 -16.00 0.43 4.90
C GLY A 119 -15.01 1.59 4.91
N VAL A 120 -15.30 2.62 4.12
CA VAL A 120 -14.46 3.81 3.97
C VAL A 120 -15.21 5.04 4.50
N LYS A 121 -14.55 5.89 5.27
CA LYS A 121 -15.08 7.17 5.76
C LYS A 121 -14.28 8.34 5.23
N ARG A 122 -15.00 9.43 4.98
CA ARG A 122 -14.47 10.73 4.63
C ARG A 122 -13.84 11.39 5.86
N GLN A 123 -12.75 12.11 5.65
CA GLN A 123 -12.11 13.00 6.61
C GLN A 123 -12.27 14.45 6.12
N VAL A 124 -12.47 15.40 7.01
CA VAL A 124 -12.68 16.82 6.65
C VAL A 124 -11.34 17.49 6.33
N GLU A 125 -10.62 16.93 5.37
CA GLU A 125 -9.35 17.45 4.86
C GLU A 125 -9.29 17.27 3.34
N ALA A 126 -8.70 18.25 2.66
CA ALA A 126 -8.58 18.23 1.20
C ALA A 126 -7.73 17.03 0.74
N LYS A 127 -8.20 16.30 -0.28
CA LYS A 127 -7.39 15.29 -0.96
C LYS A 127 -6.53 15.95 -2.02
N SER A 128 -5.22 15.72 -1.93
CA SER A 128 -4.25 16.14 -2.95
C SER A 128 -4.16 15.11 -4.06
N TYR A 129 -3.93 15.59 -5.29
CA TYR A 129 -3.71 14.76 -6.47
C TYR A 129 -2.45 15.21 -7.20
N ILE A 130 -1.74 14.27 -7.80
CA ILE A 130 -0.64 14.56 -8.72
C ILE A 130 -1.25 14.70 -10.11
N ARG A 131 -1.13 15.90 -10.70
CA ARG A 131 -1.55 16.18 -12.07
C ARG A 131 -0.32 16.22 -12.98
N MET A 132 -0.31 15.38 -14.02
CA MET A 132 0.72 15.45 -15.06
C MET A 132 0.51 16.72 -15.90
N VAL A 133 1.46 17.66 -15.83
CA VAL A 133 1.47 18.90 -16.62
C VAL A 133 2.34 18.79 -17.88
N GLY A 134 3.08 17.70 -18.00
CA GLY A 134 3.93 17.37 -19.14
C GLY A 134 4.19 15.87 -19.20
N THR A 135 4.76 15.42 -20.31
CA THR A 135 5.09 14.00 -20.51
C THR A 135 6.45 13.68 -19.93
N VAL A 136 6.51 12.61 -19.13
CA VAL A 136 7.73 12.00 -18.61
C VAL A 136 7.81 10.58 -19.15
N THR A 137 8.94 10.23 -19.78
CA THR A 137 9.21 8.86 -20.25
C THR A 137 10.56 8.42 -19.70
N VAL A 138 10.61 7.18 -19.23
CA VAL A 138 11.84 6.48 -18.84
C VAL A 138 11.98 5.22 -19.70
N THR A 139 13.22 4.87 -20.03
CA THR A 139 13.56 3.73 -20.89
C THR A 139 14.74 2.97 -20.30
N ASP A 140 14.68 1.65 -20.34
CA ASP A 140 15.74 0.73 -19.94
C ASP A 140 15.78 -0.44 -20.93
N GLY A 141 16.80 -0.48 -21.79
CA GLY A 141 16.87 -1.42 -22.90
C GLY A 141 15.66 -1.31 -23.83
N ASP A 142 14.89 -2.40 -23.95
CA ASP A 142 13.65 -2.50 -24.73
C ASP A 142 12.39 -2.13 -23.94
N LYS A 143 12.50 -1.85 -22.64
CA LYS A 143 11.40 -1.50 -21.76
C LYS A 143 11.25 0.02 -21.66
N TRP A 144 10.01 0.49 -21.56
CA TRP A 144 9.72 1.90 -21.30
C TRP A 144 8.47 2.07 -20.45
N ALA A 145 8.41 3.18 -19.70
CA ALA A 145 7.22 3.62 -18.98
C ALA A 145 7.01 5.12 -19.25
N ARG A 146 5.76 5.53 -19.47
CA ARG A 146 5.39 6.92 -19.78
C ARG A 146 4.19 7.36 -18.96
N LEU A 147 4.29 8.56 -18.39
CA LEU A 147 3.17 9.30 -17.84
C LEU A 147 3.05 10.61 -18.62
N GLY A 148 1.85 10.96 -19.05
CA GLY A 148 1.58 12.22 -19.75
C GLY A 148 0.23 12.79 -19.36
N PRO A 149 -0.04 14.05 -19.74
CA PRO A 149 -1.35 14.65 -19.54
C PRO A 149 -2.42 13.83 -20.27
N GLN A 150 -3.52 13.54 -19.59
CA GLN A 150 -4.72 13.01 -20.24
C GLN A 150 -5.68 14.16 -20.52
N PRO A 151 -6.39 14.16 -21.68
CA PRO A 151 -7.49 15.09 -21.91
C PRO A 151 -8.52 14.98 -20.78
N PRO A 152 -9.20 16.08 -20.43
CA PRO A 152 -10.23 16.09 -19.39
C PRO A 152 -11.44 15.21 -19.72
#